data_AF-A0A7X0LXK0-F1
#
_entry.id   AF-A0A7X0LXK0-F1
#
_cell.length_a   1.000
_cell.length_b   1.000
_cell.length_c   1.000
_cell.angle_alpha   90.00
_cell.angle_beta   90.00
_cell.angle_gamma   90.00
#
_symmetry.space_group_name_H-M   'P 1'
#
loop_
_entity.id
_entity.type
_entity.pdbx_description
1 polymer ?
#
loop_
_entity_poly.entity_id
_entity_poly.type
_entity_poly.pdbx_seq_one_letter_code
_entity_poly.pdbx_strand_id
1 'polypeptide(L)'
;MKLNVTVDIDWLNEDESLDEAIKKQIINSVVKKISDDVITSVKYEAEKKVQERVNELVDATYNEFLNGKVTLTDRWGDVTKKDVSIKNLIKDKCDKWLTEKVNDRGEPNRDSWGNSQTRMQYFIDKQISKQTKEMSNQIVTKVNQEMKKFITDSLKDSIGDKLVKEIGLEDLLKKMK
;
A
#
# COMPACT_ATOMS: atom_id res chain seq x y z
N MET A 1 -18.98 -16.31 -26.87
CA MET A 1 -17.71 -17.05 -27.07
C MET A 1 -17.52 -17.31 -28.56
N LYS A 2 -16.41 -16.89 -29.16
CA LYS A 2 -16.08 -17.19 -30.57
C LYS A 2 -15.05 -18.32 -30.59
N LEU A 3 -15.41 -19.45 -31.18
CA LEU A 3 -14.51 -20.57 -31.45
C LEU A 3 -13.95 -20.37 -32.87
N ASN A 4 -12.66 -20.05 -32.96
CA ASN A 4 -11.94 -20.06 -34.22
C ASN A 4 -11.36 -21.46 -34.41
N VAL A 5 -11.88 -22.20 -35.39
CA VAL A 5 -11.38 -23.53 -35.76
C VAL A 5 -10.65 -23.38 -37.09
N THR A 6 -9.34 -23.56 -37.08
CA THR A 6 -8.52 -23.62 -38.30
C THR A 6 -8.35 -25.08 -38.67
N VAL A 7 -8.83 -25.46 -39.86
CA VAL A 7 -8.74 -26.83 -40.38
C VAL A 7 -7.67 -26.81 -41.49
N ASP A 8 -6.52 -27.41 -41.23
CA ASP A 8 -5.49 -27.63 -42.25
C ASP A 8 -5.86 -28.90 -43.04
N ILE A 9 -6.43 -28.72 -44.23
CA ILE A 9 -6.86 -29.79 -45.13
C ILE A 9 -5.66 -30.21 -46.00
N ASP A 10 -4.62 -30.81 -45.40
CA ASP A 10 -3.44 -31.25 -46.15
C ASP A 10 -3.21 -32.78 -46.11
N TRP A 11 -4.15 -33.53 -45.51
CA TRP A 11 -4.19 -34.99 -45.60
C TRP A 11 -5.62 -35.49 -45.37
N LEU A 12 -6.42 -35.56 -46.43
CA LEU A 12 -7.56 -36.48 -46.46
C LEU A 12 -7.03 -37.84 -46.92
N ASN A 13 -7.05 -38.83 -46.02
CA ASN A 13 -6.94 -40.23 -46.44
C ASN A 13 -8.15 -40.52 -47.34
N GLU A 14 -7.94 -41.20 -48.47
CA GLU A 14 -8.96 -41.41 -49.51
C GLU A 14 -10.25 -42.12 -49.05
N ASP A 15 -10.33 -42.59 -47.80
CA ASP A 15 -11.48 -43.31 -47.23
C ASP A 15 -12.25 -42.56 -46.11
N GLU A 16 -11.85 -41.35 -45.69
CA GLU A 16 -12.59 -40.58 -44.67
C GLU A 16 -13.35 -39.40 -45.28
N SER A 17 -14.67 -39.32 -45.03
CA SER A 17 -15.47 -38.18 -45.46
C SER A 17 -15.06 -36.91 -44.71
N LEU A 18 -15.01 -35.78 -45.42
CA LEU A 18 -14.69 -34.45 -44.85
C LEU A 18 -15.48 -34.15 -43.56
N ASP A 19 -16.73 -34.61 -43.50
CA ASP A 19 -17.62 -34.42 -42.36
C ASP A 19 -17.16 -35.21 -41.11
N GLU A 20 -16.57 -36.40 -41.30
CA GLU A 20 -15.97 -37.16 -40.20
C GLU A 20 -14.68 -36.52 -39.68
N ALA A 21 -13.83 -36.00 -40.57
CA ALA A 21 -12.60 -35.30 -40.19
C ALA A 21 -12.92 -34.03 -39.36
N ILE A 22 -13.91 -33.25 -39.80
CA ILE A 22 -14.36 -32.05 -39.08
C ILE A 22 -14.96 -32.42 -37.72
N LYS A 23 -15.81 -33.46 -37.65
CA LYS A 23 -16.39 -33.94 -36.37
C LYS A 23 -15.30 -34.38 -35.41
N LYS A 24 -14.33 -35.18 -35.85
CA LYS A 24 -13.20 -35.61 -35.02
C LYS A 24 -12.39 -34.43 -34.51
N GLN A 25 -12.09 -33.44 -35.36
CA GLN A 25 -11.30 -32.28 -34.96
C GLN A 25 -12.05 -31.38 -33.96
N ILE A 26 -13.37 -31.19 -34.14
CA ILE A 26 -14.20 -30.45 -33.19
C ILE A 26 -14.26 -31.19 -31.85
N ILE A 27 -14.51 -32.50 -31.86
CA ILE A 27 -14.55 -33.32 -30.64
C ILE A 27 -13.20 -33.25 -29.91
N ASN A 28 -12.10 -33.43 -30.62
CA ASN A 28 -10.76 -33.37 -30.04
C ASN A 28 -10.45 -31.98 -29.46
N SER A 29 -10.86 -30.91 -30.15
CA SER A 29 -10.66 -29.53 -29.68
C SER A 29 -11.49 -29.23 -28.44
N VAL A 30 -12.74 -29.70 -28.40
CA VAL A 30 -13.64 -29.55 -27.25
C VAL A 30 -13.13 -30.36 -26.06
N VAL A 31 -12.76 -31.62 -26.27
CA VAL A 31 -12.21 -32.49 -25.22
C VAL A 31 -10.92 -31.91 -24.67
N LYS A 32 -10.01 -31.42 -25.53
CA LYS A 32 -8.77 -30.77 -25.11
C LYS A 32 -9.05 -29.53 -24.28
N LYS A 33 -9.93 -28.65 -24.72
CA LYS A 33 -10.27 -27.42 -24.00
C LYS A 33 -10.92 -27.70 -22.65
N ILE A 34 -11.87 -28.64 -22.60
CA ILE A 34 -12.49 -29.05 -21.34
C ILE A 34 -11.44 -29.67 -20.41
N SER A 35 -10.54 -30.50 -20.94
CA SER A 35 -9.47 -31.10 -20.14
C SER A 35 -8.52 -30.04 -19.57
N ASP A 36 -8.12 -29.05 -20.38
CA ASP A 36 -7.26 -27.95 -19.95
C ASP A 36 -7.94 -27.06 -18.90
N ASP A 37 -9.23 -26.74 -19.09
CA ASP A 37 -10.02 -25.95 -18.15
C ASP A 37 -10.20 -26.69 -16.81
N VAL A 38 -10.48 -28.00 -16.86
CA VAL A 38 -10.59 -28.85 -15.66
C VAL A 38 -9.25 -28.95 -14.94
N ILE A 39 -8.15 -29.21 -15.64
CA ILE A 39 -6.81 -29.27 -15.04
C ILE A 39 -6.46 -27.93 -14.37
N THR A 40 -6.77 -26.81 -15.03
CA THR A 40 -6.50 -25.48 -14.49
C THR A 40 -7.33 -25.21 -13.24
N SER A 41 -8.63 -25.54 -13.25
CA SER A 41 -9.51 -25.38 -12.10
C SER A 41 -9.06 -26.26 -10.93
N VAL A 42 -8.71 -27.52 -11.19
CA VAL A 42 -8.22 -28.45 -10.16
C VAL A 42 -6.90 -27.98 -9.56
N LYS A 43 -5.97 -27.49 -10.39
CA LYS A 43 -4.71 -26.90 -9.91
C LYS A 43 -4.96 -25.71 -9.00
N TYR A 44 -5.82 -24.77 -9.44
CA TYR A 44 -6.15 -23.59 -8.66
C TYR A 44 -6.81 -23.94 -7.32
N GLU A 45 -7.77 -24.86 -7.30
CA GLU A 45 -8.40 -25.31 -6.06
C GLU A 45 -7.44 -26.05 -5.14
N ALA A 46 -6.54 -26.87 -5.70
CA ALA A 46 -5.52 -27.57 -4.93
C ALA A 46 -4.52 -26.57 -4.30
N GLU A 47 -4.02 -25.60 -5.07
CA GLU A 47 -3.13 -24.55 -4.58
C GLU A 47 -3.80 -23.73 -3.48
N LYS A 48 -5.06 -23.36 -3.67
CA LYS A 48 -5.84 -22.62 -2.67
C LYS A 48 -5.99 -23.41 -1.37
N LYS A 49 -6.37 -24.69 -1.44
CA LYS A 49 -6.49 -25.56 -0.26
C LYS A 49 -5.15 -25.76 0.45
N VAL A 50 -4.07 -25.89 -0.31
CA VAL A 50 -2.71 -25.97 0.26
C VAL A 50 -2.35 -24.67 0.97
N GLN A 51 -2.58 -23.51 0.35
CA GLN A 51 -2.34 -22.21 0.99
C GLN A 51 -3.14 -22.02 2.27
N GLU A 52 -4.44 -22.33 2.24
CA GLU A 52 -5.30 -22.27 3.43
C GLU A 52 -4.76 -23.16 4.55
N ARG A 53 -4.37 -24.40 4.23
CA ARG A 53 -3.84 -25.33 5.24
C ARG A 53 -2.48 -24.91 5.78
N VAL A 54 -1.61 -24.37 4.93
CA VAL A 54 -0.31 -23.83 5.35
C VAL A 54 -0.51 -22.63 6.26
N ASN A 55 -1.41 -21.71 5.92
CA ASN A 55 -1.72 -20.54 6.74
C ASN A 55 -2.27 -20.97 8.10
N GLU A 56 -3.21 -21.93 8.15
CA GLU A 56 -3.71 -22.48 9.40
C GLU A 56 -2.60 -23.10 10.27
N LEU A 57 -1.69 -23.86 9.66
CA LEU A 57 -0.58 -24.49 10.37
C LEU A 57 0.42 -23.45 10.90
N VAL A 58 0.73 -22.44 10.09
CA VAL A 58 1.60 -21.32 10.49
C VAL A 58 0.96 -20.56 11.64
N ASP A 59 -0.32 -20.20 11.53
CA ASP A 59 -1.05 -19.49 12.57
C ASP A 59 -1.16 -20.31 13.86
N ALA A 60 -1.44 -21.62 13.75
CA ALA A 60 -1.48 -22.52 14.90
C ALA A 60 -0.11 -22.62 15.59
N THR A 61 0.97 -22.82 14.82
CA THR A 61 2.34 -22.90 15.34
C THR A 61 2.77 -21.59 15.99
N TYR A 62 2.42 -20.45 15.37
CA TYR A 62 2.73 -19.14 15.89
C TYR A 62 1.96 -18.85 17.18
N ASN A 63 0.68 -19.22 17.23
CA ASN A 63 -0.14 -19.11 18.44
C ASN A 63 0.38 -20.01 19.56
N GLU A 64 0.77 -21.24 19.27
CA GLU A 64 1.38 -22.15 20.24
C GLU A 64 2.69 -21.58 20.76
N PHE A 65 3.56 -21.09 19.88
CA PHE A 65 4.81 -20.45 20.25
C PHE A 65 4.58 -19.25 21.18
N LEU A 66 3.69 -18.32 20.81
CA LEU A 66 3.43 -17.13 21.61
C LEU A 66 2.77 -17.44 22.96
N ASN A 67 1.86 -18.41 23.01
CA ASN A 67 1.16 -18.79 24.23
C ASN A 67 1.92 -19.82 25.07
N GLY A 68 2.94 -20.46 24.49
CA GLY A 68 3.82 -21.40 25.14
C GLY A 68 4.42 -20.82 26.42
N LYS A 69 4.34 -21.61 27.49
CA LYS A 69 4.89 -21.24 28.80
C LYS A 69 6.37 -21.61 28.82
N VAL A 70 7.22 -20.65 29.13
CA VAL A 70 8.65 -20.84 29.28
C VAL A 70 9.09 -20.50 30.70
N THR A 71 10.10 -21.22 31.18
CA THR A 71 10.79 -20.90 32.43
C THR A 71 12.04 -20.09 32.08
N LEU A 72 12.15 -18.90 32.65
CA LEU A 72 13.33 -18.06 32.49
C LEU A 72 14.35 -18.39 33.56
N THR A 73 15.58 -18.67 33.14
CA THR A 73 16.73 -18.85 34.02
C THR A 73 17.69 -17.68 33.87
N ASP A 74 18.49 -17.44 34.90
CA ASP A 74 19.61 -16.50 34.80
C ASP A 74 20.84 -17.15 34.10
N ARG A 75 21.98 -16.46 34.15
CA ARG A 75 23.23 -16.92 33.54
C ARG A 75 23.86 -18.12 34.26
N TRP A 76 23.41 -18.43 35.48
CA TRP A 76 23.91 -19.49 36.33
C TRP A 76 22.94 -20.68 36.41
N GLY A 77 21.76 -20.57 35.78
CA GLY A 77 20.75 -21.61 35.71
C GLY A 77 19.66 -21.49 36.78
N ASP A 78 19.71 -20.47 37.62
CA ASP A 78 18.69 -20.25 38.64
C ASP A 78 17.41 -19.70 38.00
N VAL A 79 16.28 -20.24 38.44
CA VAL A 79 14.98 -19.90 37.88
C VAL A 79 14.55 -18.52 38.36
N THR A 80 14.48 -17.57 37.44
CA THR A 80 14.08 -16.17 37.71
C THR A 80 12.58 -15.99 37.61
N LYS A 81 11.92 -16.64 36.65
CA LYS A 81 10.45 -16.63 36.50
C LYS A 81 9.97 -17.96 35.90
N LYS A 82 8.92 -18.53 36.49
CA LYS A 82 8.27 -19.76 35.98
C LYS A 82 7.02 -19.40 35.19
N ASP A 83 6.67 -20.28 34.25
CA ASP A 83 5.40 -20.29 33.50
C ASP A 83 5.04 -18.97 32.79
N VAL A 84 6.05 -18.25 32.28
CA VAL A 84 5.81 -16.99 31.58
C VAL A 84 5.51 -17.28 30.12
N SER A 85 4.40 -16.74 29.60
CA SER A 85 4.11 -16.80 28.16
C SER A 85 5.09 -15.92 27.39
N ILE A 86 5.57 -16.41 26.24
CA ILE A 86 6.43 -15.63 25.33
C ILE A 86 5.78 -14.30 24.93
N LYS A 87 4.46 -14.30 24.68
CA LYS A 87 3.68 -13.08 24.40
C LYS A 87 3.82 -12.03 25.50
N ASN A 88 3.74 -12.44 26.76
CA ASN A 88 3.87 -11.52 27.89
C ASN A 88 5.31 -11.00 28.02
N LEU A 89 6.31 -11.83 27.74
CA LEU A 89 7.71 -11.37 27.71
C LEU A 89 7.97 -10.32 26.63
N ILE A 90 7.37 -10.51 25.45
CA ILE A 90 7.45 -9.53 24.36
C ILE A 90 6.78 -8.23 24.78
N LYS A 91 5.55 -8.28 25.31
CA LYS A 91 4.83 -7.10 25.84
C LYS A 91 5.67 -6.35 26.87
N ASP A 92 6.18 -7.04 27.89
CA ASP A 92 7.00 -6.44 28.94
C ASP A 92 8.25 -5.75 28.37
N LYS A 93 8.90 -6.37 27.38
CA LYS A 93 10.08 -5.77 26.73
C LYS A 93 9.70 -4.54 25.90
N CYS A 94 8.62 -4.61 25.13
CA CYS A 94 8.12 -3.49 24.33
C CYS A 94 7.72 -2.33 25.24
N ASP A 95 6.94 -2.59 26.30
CA ASP A 95 6.49 -1.57 27.25
C ASP A 95 7.69 -0.90 27.94
N LYS A 96 8.66 -1.67 28.41
CA LYS A 96 9.91 -1.13 28.99
C LYS A 96 10.66 -0.25 28.01
N TRP A 97 10.79 -0.68 26.76
CA TRP A 97 11.51 0.09 25.74
C TRP A 97 10.79 1.39 25.36
N LEU A 98 9.45 1.38 25.29
CA LEU A 98 8.63 2.56 24.98
C LEU A 98 8.58 3.56 26.15
N THR A 99 8.61 3.05 27.38
CA THR A 99 8.58 3.87 28.61
C THR A 99 9.96 4.32 29.07
N GLU A 100 11.03 3.76 28.50
CA GLU A 100 12.41 4.19 28.72
C GLU A 100 12.56 5.69 28.45
N LYS A 101 13.26 6.39 29.34
CA LYS A 101 13.52 7.82 29.21
C LYS A 101 14.59 8.06 28.15
N VAL A 102 14.35 9.02 27.27
CA VAL A 102 15.26 9.33 26.16
C VAL A 102 15.65 10.80 26.17
N ASN A 103 16.84 11.08 25.65
CA ASN A 103 17.32 12.44 25.44
C ASN A 103 16.67 13.09 24.20
N ASP A 104 17.02 14.34 23.89
CA ASP A 104 16.48 15.08 22.74
C ASP A 104 16.83 14.46 21.37
N ARG A 105 17.74 13.48 21.34
CA ARG A 105 18.10 12.70 20.15
C ARG A 105 17.32 11.39 20.03
N GLY A 106 16.51 11.03 21.03
CA GLY A 106 15.77 9.76 21.09
C GLY A 106 16.62 8.57 21.55
N GLU A 107 17.81 8.82 22.10
CA GLU A 107 18.70 7.80 22.65
C GLU A 107 18.41 7.58 24.14
N PRO A 108 18.64 6.37 24.70
CA PRO A 108 18.48 6.12 26.12
C PRO A 108 19.27 7.14 26.95
N ASN A 109 18.57 7.88 27.82
CA ASN A 109 19.22 8.86 28.67
C ASN A 109 19.84 8.15 29.88
N ARG A 110 21.18 8.13 29.97
CA ARG A 110 21.91 7.55 31.11
C ARG A 110 22.07 8.53 32.28
N ASP A 111 21.86 9.82 32.03
CA ASP A 111 22.03 10.88 33.02
C ASP A 111 20.68 11.28 33.61
N SER A 112 20.51 10.99 34.91
CA SER A 112 19.27 11.23 35.67
C SER A 112 18.82 12.71 35.75
N TRP A 113 19.63 13.63 35.23
CA TRP A 113 19.43 15.08 35.33
C TRP A 113 18.95 15.72 34.01
N GLY A 114 18.91 14.95 32.92
CA GLY A 114 18.44 15.40 31.60
C GLY A 114 16.95 15.12 31.37
N ASN A 115 16.33 15.97 30.54
CA ASN A 115 14.91 15.98 30.16
C ASN A 115 14.23 14.60 30.15
N SER A 116 13.11 14.47 30.86
CA SER A 116 12.57 13.19 31.33
C SER A 116 11.38 12.68 30.49
N GLN A 117 11.41 12.86 29.17
CA GLN A 117 10.35 12.32 28.31
C GLN A 117 10.54 10.83 28.02
N THR A 118 9.43 10.09 27.90
CA THR A 118 9.48 8.68 27.47
C THR A 118 9.76 8.59 25.97
N ARG A 119 10.30 7.47 25.52
CA ARG A 119 10.53 7.22 24.09
C ARG A 119 9.26 7.36 23.25
N MET A 120 8.12 6.90 23.78
CA MET A 120 6.81 7.10 23.14
C MET A 120 6.50 8.59 22.95
N GLN A 121 6.66 9.39 24.00
CA GLN A 121 6.40 10.82 23.97
C GLN A 121 7.32 11.54 22.98
N TYR A 122 8.60 11.18 22.94
CA TYR A 122 9.55 11.69 21.95
C TYR A 122 9.07 11.45 20.51
N PHE A 123 8.59 10.24 20.18
CA PHE A 123 8.10 9.95 18.83
C PHE A 123 6.84 10.75 18.49
N ILE A 124 5.90 10.87 19.43
CA ILE A 124 4.69 11.67 19.26
C ILE A 124 5.07 13.13 18.99
N ASP A 125 5.92 13.71 19.83
CA ASP A 125 6.32 15.12 19.73
C ASP A 125 7.08 15.40 18.42
N LYS A 126 7.94 14.46 17.99
CA LYS A 126 8.66 14.56 16.72
C LYS A 126 7.72 14.49 15.51
N GLN A 127 6.72 13.61 15.57
CA GLN A 127 5.72 13.45 14.51
C GLN A 127 4.82 14.70 14.41
N ILE A 128 4.36 15.21 15.55
CA ILE A 128 3.59 16.47 15.62
C ILE A 128 4.43 17.61 15.03
N SER A 129 5.66 17.78 15.50
CA SER A 129 6.57 18.82 15.02
C SER A 129 6.80 18.75 13.51
N LYS A 130 6.95 17.53 12.97
CA LYS A 130 7.09 17.30 11.52
C LYS A 130 5.82 17.72 10.77
N GLN A 131 4.64 17.25 11.21
CA GLN A 131 3.37 17.58 10.57
C GLN A 131 3.06 19.08 10.64
N THR A 132 3.30 19.73 11.77
CA THR A 132 3.14 21.18 11.92
C THR A 132 4.06 21.94 10.97
N LYS A 133 5.32 21.49 10.82
CA LYS A 133 6.26 22.10 9.87
C LYS A 133 5.82 21.94 8.41
N GLU A 134 5.36 20.75 8.03
CA GLU A 134 4.82 20.49 6.70
C GLU A 134 3.60 21.35 6.41
N MET A 135 2.65 21.43 7.36
CA MET A 135 1.47 22.27 7.25
C MET A 135 1.83 23.76 7.16
N SER A 136 2.75 24.24 7.99
CA SER A 136 3.23 25.62 7.94
C SER A 136 3.86 25.95 6.58
N ASN A 137 4.68 25.05 6.04
CA ASN A 137 5.27 25.23 4.71
C ASN A 137 4.19 25.29 3.62
N GLN A 138 3.19 24.40 3.67
CA GLN A 138 2.07 24.41 2.74
C GLN A 138 1.25 25.71 2.81
N ILE A 139 0.99 26.21 4.02
CA ILE A 139 0.31 27.50 4.22
C ILE A 139 1.13 28.63 3.62
N VAL A 140 2.43 28.71 3.90
CA VAL A 140 3.32 29.72 3.33
C VAL A 140 3.34 29.64 1.80
N THR A 141 3.38 28.44 1.22
CA THR A 141 3.31 28.25 -0.24
C THR A 141 1.97 28.73 -0.80
N LYS A 142 0.85 28.37 -0.18
CA LYS A 142 -0.50 28.81 -0.61
C LYS A 142 -0.64 30.32 -0.53
N VAL A 143 -0.25 30.93 0.58
CA VAL A 143 -0.29 32.38 0.77
C VAL A 143 0.57 33.08 -0.29
N ASN A 144 1.76 32.57 -0.59
CA ASN A 144 2.59 33.11 -1.67
C ASN A 144 1.97 32.95 -3.06
N GLN A 145 1.29 31.85 -3.34
CA GLN A 145 0.58 31.63 -4.61
C GLN A 145 -0.64 32.56 -4.74
N GLU A 146 -1.44 32.70 -3.68
CA GLU A 146 -2.59 33.60 -3.64
C GLU A 146 -2.16 35.06 -3.74
N MET A 147 -1.10 35.48 -3.04
CA MET A 147 -0.54 36.82 -3.19
C MET A 147 -0.06 37.08 -4.61
N LYS A 148 0.66 36.13 -5.24
CA LYS A 148 1.07 36.27 -6.65
C LYS A 148 -0.12 36.39 -7.58
N LYS A 149 -1.16 35.58 -7.36
CA LYS A 149 -2.39 35.61 -8.15
C LYS A 149 -3.11 36.94 -7.98
N PHE A 150 -3.31 37.39 -6.74
CA PHE A 150 -3.93 38.68 -6.41
C PHE A 150 -3.17 39.85 -7.03
N ILE A 151 -1.84 39.88 -6.94
CA ILE A 151 -1.00 40.91 -7.57
C ILE A 151 -1.15 40.86 -9.09
N THR A 152 -1.12 39.66 -9.68
CA THR A 152 -1.25 39.50 -11.14
C THR A 152 -2.62 39.96 -11.63
N ASP A 153 -3.69 39.58 -10.93
CA ASP A 153 -5.06 39.96 -11.28
C ASP A 153 -5.26 41.46 -11.05
N SER A 154 -4.82 42.02 -9.91
CA SER A 154 -4.88 43.47 -9.65
C SER A 154 -4.08 44.30 -10.65
N LEU A 155 -2.90 43.82 -11.08
CA LEU A 155 -2.10 44.48 -12.11
C LEU A 155 -2.78 44.37 -13.48
N LYS A 156 -3.36 43.22 -13.83
CA LYS A 156 -4.13 43.06 -15.08
C LYS A 156 -5.34 43.98 -15.10
N ASP A 157 -6.08 44.09 -14.00
CA ASP A 157 -7.24 44.96 -13.89
C ASP A 157 -6.81 46.42 -13.95
N SER A 158 -5.76 46.81 -13.21
CA SER A 158 -5.26 48.19 -13.21
C SER A 158 -4.65 48.60 -14.56
N ILE A 159 -3.93 47.69 -15.24
CA ILE A 159 -3.38 47.93 -16.57
C ILE A 159 -4.51 47.92 -17.61
N GLY A 160 -5.47 47.00 -17.51
CA GLY A 160 -6.65 46.95 -18.36
C GLY A 160 -7.46 48.24 -18.28
N ASP A 161 -7.77 48.69 -17.06
CA ASP A 161 -8.47 49.95 -16.81
C ASP A 161 -7.69 51.16 -17.31
N LYS A 162 -6.36 51.18 -17.12
CA LYS A 162 -5.51 52.26 -17.65
C LYS A 162 -5.38 52.23 -19.17
N LEU A 163 -5.27 51.07 -19.79
CA LEU A 163 -5.21 50.93 -21.25
C LEU A 163 -6.55 51.29 -21.89
N VAL A 164 -7.67 50.89 -21.31
CA VAL A 164 -9.02 51.28 -21.77
C VAL A 164 -9.19 52.80 -21.71
N LYS A 165 -8.70 53.43 -20.63
CA LYS A 165 -8.73 54.90 -20.45
C LYS A 165 -7.75 55.65 -21.36
N GLU A 166 -6.50 55.18 -21.50
CA GLU A 166 -5.47 55.88 -22.28
C GLU A 166 -5.56 55.64 -23.79
N ILE A 167 -5.97 54.43 -24.22
CA ILE A 167 -6.18 54.13 -25.65
C ILE A 167 -7.51 54.74 -26.14
N GLY A 168 -8.35 55.27 -25.25
CA GLY A 168 -9.64 55.85 -25.63
C GLY A 168 -10.57 54.81 -26.27
N LEU A 169 -10.47 53.54 -25.85
CA LEU A 169 -11.31 52.45 -26.38
C LEU A 169 -12.80 52.70 -26.09
N GLU A 170 -13.10 53.46 -25.04
CA GLU A 170 -14.46 53.95 -24.74
C GLU A 170 -15.03 54.82 -25.87
N ASP A 171 -14.20 55.64 -26.51
CA ASP A 171 -14.59 56.48 -27.65
C ASP A 171 -14.71 55.68 -28.94
N LEU A 172 -13.90 54.62 -29.11
CA LEU A 172 -14.00 53.70 -30.25
C LEU A 172 -15.22 52.77 -30.16
N LEU A 173 -15.55 52.27 -28.96
CA LEU A 173 -16.75 51.46 -28.72
C LEU A 173 -18.05 52.29 -28.84
N LYS A 174 -18.03 53.57 -28.42
CA LYS A 174 -19.15 54.49 -28.66
C LYS A 174 -19.35 54.82 -30.13
N LYS A 175 -18.30 54.81 -30.95
CA LYS A 175 -18.37 55.04 -32.40
C LYS A 175 -18.82 53.82 -33.23
N MET A 176 -18.86 52.62 -32.63
CA MET A 176 -19.33 51.39 -33.30
C MET A 176 -20.81 51.05 -33.03
N LYS A 177 -21.53 51.86 -32.25
CA LYS A 177 -22.99 51.82 -32.12
C LYS A 177 -23.63 52.87 -33.01
#